data_AF-A0A317Z5S0-F1
#
_entry.id   AF-A0A317Z5S0-F1
#
_cell.length_a   1.000
_cell.length_b   1.000
_cell.length_c   1.000
_cell.angle_alpha   90.00
_cell.angle_beta   90.00
_cell.angle_gamma   90.00
#
_symmetry.space_group_name_H-M   'P 1'
#
loop_
_entity.id
_entity.type
_entity.pdbx_description
1 polymer ?
#
loop_
_entity_poly.entity_id
_entity_poly.type
_entity_poly.pdbx_seq_one_letter_code
_entity_poly.pdbx_strand_id
1 'polypeptide(L)'
;MKFKRQFAQLSIASALIASTLGAGHVASASSAGEGPEQQATMYGDTSHPKNVIFLVGDGMGPAYNTAYRYFADSPDTKEVENTAFDDYLVGTQQTYSDDDKENITDSAAAGTAFSSGHKTYNGAIGVDKKQNDLETVLERAKKLGKSTGLVSTAEITDATPAAYTANVDDRDKKDEIAHQFYDQRINNQHKVDVILGGGAKYFGKENGNITDQFKNDGYGVVTNRQQLENASEEQLLGLFADKNMPLAIDAEEDQPELLDMQNAALERLSKNDKGFFLMVEGASIDKQGHANDITGVMSEME
;
A
#
# COMPACT_ATOMS: atom_id res chain seq x y z
N MET A 1 -26.11 -32.70 59.80
CA MET A 1 -25.96 -33.77 58.79
C MET A 1 -25.09 -33.26 57.65
N LYS A 2 -23.85 -33.75 57.55
CA LYS A 2 -22.89 -33.45 56.47
C LYS A 2 -22.67 -34.76 55.72
N PHE A 3 -22.99 -34.80 54.42
CA PHE A 3 -22.81 -36.00 53.60
C PHE A 3 -21.40 -36.04 53.00
N LYS A 4 -20.71 -37.15 53.24
CA LYS A 4 -19.34 -37.47 52.82
C LYS A 4 -19.33 -37.98 51.38
N ARG A 5 -18.30 -37.60 50.62
CA ARG A 5 -17.82 -38.29 49.41
C ARG A 5 -17.23 -39.66 49.79
N GLN A 6 -17.49 -40.69 48.98
CA GLN A 6 -16.67 -41.89 48.93
C GLN A 6 -16.33 -42.24 47.47
N PHE A 7 -15.03 -42.29 47.23
CA PHE A 7 -14.37 -42.84 46.05
C PHE A 7 -14.44 -44.36 46.08
N ALA A 8 -14.67 -45.00 44.92
CA ALA A 8 -14.37 -46.41 44.72
C ALA A 8 -12.97 -46.53 44.09
N GLN A 9 -12.08 -47.21 44.80
CA GLN A 9 -10.79 -47.67 44.29
C GLN A 9 -11.00 -48.98 43.52
N LEU A 10 -10.42 -49.09 42.32
CA LEU A 10 -10.05 -50.40 41.77
C LEU A 10 -8.58 -50.36 41.29
N SER A 11 -7.75 -50.96 42.13
CA SER A 11 -6.63 -51.87 41.86
C SER A 11 -5.68 -51.56 40.69
N ILE A 12 -4.51 -51.06 41.09
CA ILE A 12 -3.26 -50.97 40.33
C ILE A 12 -2.64 -52.38 40.25
N ALA A 13 -2.34 -52.85 39.04
CA ALA A 13 -1.39 -53.93 38.80
C ALA A 13 -0.14 -53.33 38.15
N SER A 14 0.97 -53.45 38.87
CA SER A 14 2.27 -52.87 38.58
C SER A 14 3.06 -53.73 37.60
N ALA A 15 3.62 -53.11 36.56
CA ALA A 15 4.82 -53.60 35.90
C ALA A 15 5.82 -52.44 35.83
N LEU A 16 6.78 -52.46 36.75
CA LEU A 16 7.96 -51.61 36.78
C LEU A 16 8.92 -52.07 35.67
N ILE A 17 9.21 -51.20 34.71
CA ILE A 17 10.52 -51.19 34.03
C ILE A 17 11.09 -49.80 34.22
N ALA A 18 12.19 -49.74 34.97
CA ALA A 18 12.95 -48.52 35.20
C ALA A 18 13.83 -48.22 33.99
N SER A 19 13.73 -46.99 33.45
CA SER A 19 14.82 -46.39 32.69
C SER A 19 14.64 -44.86 32.61
N THR A 20 15.58 -44.15 33.26
CA THR A 20 16.16 -42.85 32.86
C THR A 20 15.22 -41.66 32.62
N LEU A 21 15.36 -40.64 33.46
CA LEU A 21 15.03 -39.23 33.16
C LEU A 21 15.79 -38.79 31.91
N GLY A 22 15.18 -38.95 30.73
CA GLY A 22 15.57 -38.31 29.50
C GLY A 22 14.77 -37.03 29.33
N ALA A 23 15.45 -35.92 29.06
CA ALA A 23 14.82 -34.68 28.63
C ALA A 23 13.83 -35.00 27.49
N GLY A 24 12.57 -34.64 27.66
CA GLY A 24 11.54 -34.86 26.65
C GLY A 24 11.94 -34.12 25.37
N HIS A 25 12.35 -34.86 24.36
CA HIS A 25 12.43 -34.34 23.00
C HIS A 25 11.01 -33.93 22.61
N VAL A 26 10.81 -32.62 22.44
CA VAL A 26 9.77 -32.11 21.56
C VAL A 26 10.02 -32.79 20.22
N ALA A 27 9.07 -33.57 19.74
CA ALA A 27 9.11 -34.13 18.40
C ALA A 27 8.97 -32.96 17.42
N SER A 28 10.10 -32.32 17.09
CA SER A 28 10.23 -31.57 15.86
C SER A 28 9.97 -32.57 14.75
N ALA A 29 8.85 -32.42 14.06
CA ALA A 29 8.66 -33.02 12.75
C ALA A 29 9.68 -32.35 11.82
N SER A 30 10.91 -32.85 11.82
CA SER A 30 11.87 -32.57 10.76
C SER A 30 11.44 -33.38 9.55
N SER A 31 10.53 -32.86 8.75
CA SER A 31 10.53 -33.22 7.34
C SER A 31 11.82 -32.67 6.77
N ALA A 32 12.86 -33.49 6.76
CA ALA A 32 13.97 -33.35 5.82
C ALA A 32 13.45 -33.68 4.42
N GLY A 33 12.54 -32.85 3.93
CA GLY A 33 12.38 -32.59 2.52
C GLY A 33 13.00 -31.23 2.31
N GLU A 34 13.99 -31.14 1.44
CA GLU A 34 14.29 -29.87 0.78
C GLU A 34 12.97 -29.46 0.09
N GLY A 35 12.17 -28.65 0.78
CA GLY A 35 11.12 -27.90 0.12
C GLY A 35 11.80 -27.14 -1.01
N PRO A 36 11.17 -27.02 -2.19
CA PRO A 36 11.78 -26.27 -3.27
C PRO A 36 12.21 -24.92 -2.70
N GLU A 37 13.50 -24.60 -2.78
CA GLU A 37 13.92 -23.22 -2.65
C GLU A 37 13.05 -22.49 -3.67
N GLN A 38 12.05 -21.76 -3.20
CA GLN A 38 11.29 -20.84 -4.01
C GLN A 38 12.29 -19.71 -4.29
N GLN A 39 13.23 -19.99 -5.21
CA GLN A 39 14.11 -19.00 -5.76
C GLN A 39 13.18 -18.01 -6.43
N ALA A 40 12.94 -16.88 -5.76
CA ALA A 40 12.33 -15.74 -6.39
C ALA A 40 13.04 -15.58 -7.74
N THR A 41 12.29 -15.75 -8.83
CA THR A 41 12.93 -15.74 -10.14
C THR A 41 13.32 -14.29 -10.41
N MET A 42 14.58 -13.99 -10.15
CA MET A 42 15.15 -12.67 -10.30
C MET A 42 15.39 -12.41 -11.78
N TYR A 43 14.52 -11.62 -12.39
CA TYR A 43 14.69 -11.17 -13.77
C TYR A 43 15.43 -9.83 -13.81
N GLY A 44 16.47 -9.75 -14.64
CA GLY A 44 17.22 -8.51 -14.89
C GLY A 44 18.38 -8.22 -13.92
N ASP A 45 18.92 -7.00 -13.99
CA ASP A 45 19.97 -6.54 -13.07
C ASP A 45 19.33 -6.15 -11.72
N THR A 46 19.44 -7.06 -10.76
CA THR A 46 18.91 -6.89 -9.39
C THR A 46 19.86 -6.13 -8.48
N SER A 47 21.11 -5.90 -8.91
CA SER A 47 22.10 -5.14 -8.14
C SER A 47 21.94 -3.63 -8.32
N HIS A 48 21.41 -3.20 -9.48
CA HIS A 48 21.17 -1.79 -9.79
C HIS A 48 19.79 -1.61 -10.44
N PRO A 49 18.69 -1.81 -9.69
CA PRO A 49 17.35 -1.70 -10.26
C PRO A 49 17.12 -0.28 -10.82
N LYS A 50 16.74 -0.22 -12.09
CA LYS A 50 16.40 1.05 -12.76
C LYS A 50 15.01 1.55 -12.36
N ASN A 51 14.09 0.61 -12.14
CA ASN A 51 12.68 0.87 -11.93
C ASN A 51 12.28 0.34 -10.57
N VAL A 52 11.51 1.12 -9.83
CA VAL A 52 10.91 0.71 -8.56
C VAL A 52 9.42 0.96 -8.66
N ILE A 53 8.63 -0.09 -8.44
CA ILE A 53 7.18 -0.02 -8.28
C ILE A 53 6.90 -0.40 -6.83
N PHE A 54 6.24 0.47 -6.09
CA PHE A 54 5.85 0.24 -4.71
C PHE A 54 4.33 0.15 -4.62
N LEU A 55 3.83 -1.04 -4.31
CA LEU A 55 2.39 -1.30 -4.20
C LEU A 55 1.97 -1.23 -2.73
N VAL A 56 0.93 -0.45 -2.43
CA VAL A 56 0.38 -0.27 -1.09
C VAL A 56 -1.09 -0.69 -1.08
N GLY A 57 -1.43 -1.70 -0.29
CA GLY A 57 -2.82 -1.92 0.13
C GLY A 57 -3.02 -1.23 1.47
N ASP A 58 -3.71 -0.09 1.49
CA ASP A 58 -3.93 0.63 2.76
C ASP A 58 -4.80 -0.24 3.69
N GLY A 59 -4.41 -0.37 4.96
CA GLY A 59 -5.08 -1.24 5.92
C GLY A 59 -4.93 -2.75 5.64
N MET A 60 -4.17 -3.17 4.61
CA MET A 60 -4.05 -4.57 4.16
C MET A 60 -3.20 -5.45 5.10
N GLY A 61 -3.70 -5.69 6.31
CA GLY A 61 -3.09 -6.59 7.28
C GLY A 61 -3.07 -8.07 6.82
N PRO A 62 -2.32 -8.94 7.53
CA PRO A 62 -2.22 -10.35 7.16
C PRO A 62 -3.56 -11.09 7.20
N ALA A 63 -4.49 -10.65 8.06
CA ALA A 63 -5.83 -11.21 8.13
C ALA A 63 -6.63 -11.02 6.84
N TYR A 64 -6.51 -9.87 6.15
CA TYR A 64 -7.17 -9.64 4.87
C TYR A 64 -6.57 -10.50 3.76
N ASN A 65 -5.25 -10.70 3.74
CA ASN A 65 -4.63 -11.66 2.83
C ASN A 65 -5.15 -13.09 3.06
N THR A 66 -5.32 -13.52 4.30
CA THR A 66 -5.90 -14.84 4.60
C THR A 66 -7.37 -14.92 4.19
N ALA A 67 -8.18 -13.90 4.50
CA ALA A 67 -9.58 -13.85 4.09
C ALA A 67 -9.73 -13.90 2.56
N TYR A 68 -8.90 -13.14 1.85
CA TYR A 68 -8.92 -13.09 0.39
C TYR A 68 -8.58 -14.44 -0.25
N ARG A 69 -7.61 -15.20 0.29
CA ARG A 69 -7.34 -16.58 -0.17
C ARG A 69 -8.59 -17.45 -0.13
N TYR A 70 -9.33 -17.43 0.98
CA TYR A 70 -10.58 -18.21 1.10
C TYR A 70 -11.73 -17.66 0.26
N PHE A 71 -11.74 -16.37 -0.03
CA PHE A 71 -12.73 -15.75 -0.90
C PHE A 71 -12.50 -16.12 -2.37
N ALA A 72 -11.25 -16.10 -2.82
CA ALA A 72 -10.84 -16.41 -4.19
C ALA A 72 -10.75 -17.92 -4.49
N ASP A 73 -10.65 -18.77 -3.46
CA ASP A 73 -10.54 -20.22 -3.59
C ASP A 73 -11.76 -20.84 -4.28
N SER A 74 -11.50 -21.71 -5.25
CA SER A 74 -12.55 -22.48 -5.89
C SER A 74 -13.17 -23.51 -4.91
N PRO A 75 -14.51 -23.61 -4.79
CA PRO A 75 -15.14 -24.59 -3.90
C PRO A 75 -14.91 -26.05 -4.31
N ASP A 76 -14.36 -26.29 -5.51
CA ASP A 76 -14.04 -27.62 -6.04
C ASP A 76 -12.62 -28.09 -5.68
N THR A 77 -11.79 -27.24 -5.06
CA THR A 77 -10.45 -27.60 -4.62
C THR A 77 -10.48 -28.14 -3.18
N LYS A 78 -9.50 -29.00 -2.87
CA LYS A 78 -9.31 -29.54 -1.51
C LYS A 78 -8.30 -28.72 -0.71
N GLU A 79 -7.35 -28.10 -1.42
CA GLU A 79 -6.32 -27.23 -0.87
C GLU A 79 -6.61 -25.82 -1.37
N VAL A 80 -6.45 -24.84 -0.48
CA VAL A 80 -6.68 -23.43 -0.80
C VAL A 80 -5.71 -23.00 -1.89
N GLU A 81 -6.23 -22.42 -2.96
CA GLU A 81 -5.43 -21.91 -4.07
C GLU A 81 -4.57 -20.70 -3.64
N ASN A 82 -3.38 -20.59 -4.23
CA ASN A 82 -2.52 -19.44 -4.01
C ASN A 82 -3.07 -18.22 -4.74
N THR A 83 -2.93 -17.06 -4.10
CA THR A 83 -3.18 -15.74 -4.69
C THR A 83 -1.88 -15.14 -5.23
N ALA A 84 -1.98 -14.07 -6.02
CA ALA A 84 -0.80 -13.36 -6.50
C ALA A 84 0.11 -12.88 -5.36
N PHE A 85 -0.43 -12.61 -4.16
CA PHE A 85 0.35 -12.16 -3.00
C PHE A 85 1.26 -13.24 -2.42
N ASP A 86 0.92 -14.52 -2.59
CA ASP A 86 1.65 -15.64 -1.98
C ASP A 86 3.06 -15.79 -2.54
N ASP A 87 3.24 -15.52 -3.84
CA ASP A 87 4.54 -15.62 -4.51
C ASP A 87 5.52 -14.51 -4.11
N TYR A 88 5.02 -13.41 -3.52
CA TYR A 88 5.82 -12.23 -3.15
C TYR A 88 6.01 -12.05 -1.63
N LEU A 89 5.49 -12.95 -0.80
CA LEU A 89 5.64 -12.85 0.66
C LEU A 89 7.06 -13.22 1.10
N VAL A 90 7.85 -12.22 1.46
CA VAL A 90 9.26 -12.40 1.89
C VAL A 90 9.52 -12.11 3.37
N GLY A 91 8.59 -11.49 4.09
CA GLY A 91 8.80 -11.11 5.49
C GLY A 91 7.65 -10.33 6.13
N THR A 92 7.91 -9.81 7.33
CA THR A 92 6.96 -8.99 8.10
C THR A 92 7.64 -7.72 8.61
N GLN A 93 6.84 -6.66 8.84
CA GLN A 93 7.33 -5.35 9.29
C GLN A 93 6.54 -4.85 10.50
N GLN A 94 7.23 -4.20 11.45
CA GLN A 94 6.59 -3.45 12.53
C GLN A 94 6.20 -2.04 12.10
N THR A 95 4.96 -1.64 12.35
CA THR A 95 4.37 -0.40 11.81
C THR A 95 4.16 0.73 12.82
N TYR A 96 4.50 0.57 14.10
CA TYR A 96 4.28 1.63 15.10
C TYR A 96 4.89 2.99 14.68
N SER A 97 4.20 4.09 14.96
CA SER A 97 4.66 5.47 14.71
C SER A 97 5.59 5.98 15.81
N ASP A 98 6.34 7.06 15.54
CA ASP A 98 7.10 7.82 16.56
C ASP A 98 6.21 8.92 17.17
N ASP A 99 5.09 8.49 17.74
CA ASP A 99 4.12 9.33 18.41
C ASP A 99 4.24 9.18 19.94
N ASP A 100 4.14 10.29 20.67
CA ASP A 100 4.28 10.29 22.14
C ASP A 100 3.04 9.72 22.86
N LYS A 101 1.90 9.64 22.16
CA LYS A 101 0.60 9.27 22.74
C LYS A 101 0.08 7.95 22.20
N GLU A 102 0.37 7.62 20.94
CA GLU A 102 -0.15 6.45 20.25
C GLU A 102 0.97 5.51 19.80
N ASN A 103 0.72 4.20 19.82
CA ASN A 103 1.63 3.20 19.25
C ASN A 103 1.05 2.48 18.03
N ILE A 104 -0.18 2.82 17.65
CA ILE A 104 -0.85 2.40 16.42
C ILE A 104 -0.68 3.54 15.42
N THR A 105 -0.01 3.26 14.31
CA THR A 105 0.22 4.26 13.25
C THR A 105 -1.08 4.59 12.52
N ASP A 106 -1.16 5.80 12.00
CA ASP A 106 -2.09 6.14 10.91
C ASP A 106 -1.40 6.06 9.53
N SER A 107 -2.17 6.22 8.45
CA SER A 107 -1.62 6.20 7.08
C SER A 107 -0.60 7.30 6.81
N ALA A 108 -0.66 8.44 7.51
CA ALA A 108 0.29 9.55 7.32
C ALA A 108 1.68 9.22 7.87
N ALA A 109 1.76 8.75 9.12
CA ALA A 109 3.02 8.33 9.72
C ALA A 109 3.60 7.10 9.00
N ALA A 110 2.76 6.15 8.59
CA ALA A 110 3.18 4.97 7.83
C ALA A 110 3.70 5.35 6.44
N GLY A 111 2.94 6.17 5.70
CA GLY A 111 3.33 6.69 4.39
C GLY A 111 4.65 7.45 4.44
N THR A 112 4.84 8.30 5.45
CA THR A 112 6.11 9.02 5.68
C THR A 112 7.26 8.06 5.96
N ALA A 113 7.04 7.02 6.75
CA ALA A 113 8.06 6.00 7.01
C ALA A 113 8.43 5.21 5.74
N PHE A 114 7.45 4.84 4.91
CA PHE A 114 7.69 4.16 3.63
C PHE A 114 8.42 5.05 2.62
N SER A 115 8.03 6.32 2.53
CA SER A 115 8.57 7.23 1.52
C SER A 115 9.96 7.75 1.86
N SER A 116 10.25 8.00 3.14
CA SER A 116 11.50 8.65 3.58
C SER A 116 12.47 7.73 4.33
N GLY A 117 11.99 6.60 4.85
CA GLY A 117 12.76 5.74 5.76
C GLY A 117 12.83 6.26 7.21
N HIS A 118 12.07 7.31 7.55
CA HIS A 118 12.01 7.89 8.89
C HIS A 118 10.61 7.78 9.49
N LYS A 119 10.51 7.25 10.72
CA LYS A 119 9.27 7.29 11.48
C LYS A 119 8.98 8.72 11.97
N THR A 120 7.70 9.04 12.08
CA THR A 120 7.19 10.33 12.59
C THR A 120 5.91 10.10 13.39
N TYR A 121 5.29 11.17 13.88
CA TYR A 121 4.05 11.13 14.66
C TYR A 121 2.80 11.02 13.77
N ASN A 122 1.67 10.56 14.32
CA ASN A 122 0.45 10.35 13.54
C ASN A 122 -0.07 11.67 12.96
N GLY A 123 -0.54 11.63 11.71
CA GLY A 123 -1.00 12.80 10.97
C GLY A 123 0.11 13.59 10.27
N ALA A 124 1.39 13.37 10.57
CA ALA A 124 2.49 14.05 9.87
C ALA A 124 2.74 13.46 8.48
N ILE A 125 2.93 14.33 7.48
CA ILE A 125 3.22 13.97 6.08
C ILE A 125 4.58 14.54 5.71
N GLY A 126 5.55 13.67 5.40
CA GLY A 126 6.85 14.06 4.87
C GLY A 126 7.73 14.89 5.82
N VAL A 127 7.42 14.93 7.11
CA VAL A 127 8.22 15.66 8.11
C VAL A 127 8.63 14.78 9.28
N ASP A 128 9.79 15.07 9.87
CA ASP A 128 10.24 14.42 11.10
C ASP A 128 9.45 14.91 12.33
N LYS A 129 9.71 14.33 13.51
CA LYS A 129 9.05 14.72 14.76
C LYS A 129 9.28 16.18 15.18
N LYS A 130 10.29 16.84 14.63
CA LYS A 130 10.59 18.27 14.82
C LYS A 130 10.06 19.13 13.68
N GLN A 131 9.26 18.56 12.79
CA GLN A 131 8.68 19.19 11.60
C GLN A 131 9.71 19.66 10.57
N ASN A 132 10.89 19.03 10.51
CA ASN A 132 11.81 19.25 9.40
C ASN A 132 11.40 18.37 8.20
N ASP A 133 11.48 18.95 7.01
CA ASP A 133 11.21 18.24 5.76
C ASP A 133 12.14 17.02 5.58
N LEU A 134 11.56 15.91 5.16
CA LEU A 134 12.26 14.67 4.86
C LEU A 134 12.34 14.46 3.34
N GLU A 135 13.51 14.08 2.85
CA GLU A 135 13.65 13.66 1.45
C GLU A 135 12.94 12.31 1.23
N THR A 136 12.07 12.25 0.23
CA THR A 136 11.40 10.99 -0.13
C THR A 136 12.14 10.23 -1.22
N VAL A 137 11.84 8.93 -1.35
CA VAL A 137 12.33 8.08 -2.45
C VAL A 137 11.90 8.60 -3.82
N LEU A 138 10.72 9.21 -3.92
CA LEU A 138 10.22 9.82 -5.16
C LEU A 138 11.05 11.05 -5.51
N GLU A 139 11.28 11.94 -4.55
CA GLU A 139 12.13 13.13 -4.75
C GLU A 139 13.58 12.74 -5.09
N ARG A 140 14.10 11.70 -4.43
CA ARG A 140 15.41 11.14 -4.72
C ARG A 140 15.47 10.61 -6.14
N ALA A 141 14.45 9.87 -6.60
CA ALA A 141 14.35 9.40 -7.97
C ALA A 141 14.34 10.56 -8.97
N LYS A 142 13.56 11.62 -8.68
CA LYS A 142 13.52 12.83 -9.52
C LYS A 142 14.86 13.54 -9.59
N LYS A 143 15.58 13.69 -8.48
CA LYS A 143 16.94 14.26 -8.43
C LYS A 143 17.94 13.47 -9.28
N LEU A 144 17.75 12.15 -9.39
CA LEU A 144 18.55 11.27 -10.25
C LEU A 144 18.12 11.31 -11.73
N GLY A 145 17.11 12.11 -12.08
CA GLY A 145 16.58 12.28 -13.43
C GLY A 145 15.68 11.12 -13.88
N LYS A 146 15.17 10.31 -12.94
CA LYS A 146 14.16 9.29 -13.20
C LYS A 146 12.78 9.92 -13.33
N SER A 147 11.88 9.25 -14.02
CA SER A 147 10.47 9.62 -14.04
C SER A 147 9.78 9.18 -12.74
N THR A 148 8.68 9.83 -12.39
CA THR A 148 8.02 9.65 -11.09
C THR A 148 6.51 9.60 -11.25
N GLY A 149 5.84 8.70 -10.53
CA GLY A 149 4.38 8.63 -10.58
C GLY A 149 3.74 8.21 -9.27
N LEU A 150 2.51 8.69 -9.08
CA LEU A 150 1.62 8.35 -7.97
C LEU A 150 0.26 7.96 -8.53
N VAL A 151 -0.21 6.77 -8.17
CA VAL A 151 -1.51 6.23 -8.54
C VAL A 151 -2.23 5.81 -7.26
N SER A 152 -3.50 6.21 -7.08
CA SER A 152 -4.30 5.81 -5.92
C SER A 152 -5.78 5.78 -6.25
N THR A 153 -6.54 4.86 -5.64
CA THR A 153 -8.01 4.92 -5.64
C THR A 153 -8.58 5.95 -4.64
N ALA A 154 -7.75 6.56 -3.79
CA ALA A 154 -8.15 7.66 -2.92
C ALA A 154 -8.00 9.03 -3.59
N GLU A 155 -8.33 10.09 -2.84
CA GLU A 155 -7.87 11.44 -3.14
C GLU A 155 -6.33 11.44 -3.25
N ILE A 156 -5.75 12.06 -4.29
CA ILE A 156 -4.27 12.09 -4.41
C ILE A 156 -3.61 12.95 -3.32
N THR A 157 -4.41 13.76 -2.63
CA THR A 157 -4.06 14.51 -1.42
C THR A 157 -4.29 13.75 -0.12
N ASP A 158 -4.76 12.49 -0.17
CA ASP A 158 -4.80 11.62 1.00
C ASP A 158 -3.38 11.23 1.45
N ALA A 159 -3.27 10.72 2.66
CA ALA A 159 -2.00 10.60 3.37
C ALA A 159 -0.94 9.76 2.62
N THR A 160 -1.31 8.59 2.12
CA THR A 160 -0.37 7.68 1.45
C THR A 160 0.30 8.30 0.22
N PRO A 161 -0.44 8.85 -0.78
CA PRO A 161 0.20 9.52 -1.91
C PRO A 161 0.88 10.83 -1.50
N ALA A 162 0.28 11.63 -0.61
CA ALA A 162 0.85 12.91 -0.18
C ALA A 162 2.24 12.73 0.46
N ALA A 163 2.46 11.65 1.22
CA ALA A 163 3.72 11.36 1.89
C ALA A 163 4.94 11.21 0.96
N TYR A 164 4.73 11.05 -0.35
CA TYR A 164 5.82 10.97 -1.33
C TYR A 164 6.26 12.32 -1.89
N THR A 165 5.46 13.38 -1.74
CA THR A 165 5.75 14.65 -2.40
C THR A 165 5.52 15.90 -1.56
N ALA A 166 4.69 15.82 -0.51
CA ALA A 166 4.33 16.95 0.33
C ALA A 166 4.98 16.87 1.72
N ASN A 167 5.06 18.02 2.37
CA ASN A 167 5.59 18.20 3.72
C ASN A 167 4.59 19.06 4.51
N VAL A 168 3.78 18.44 5.37
CA VAL A 168 2.84 19.13 6.27
C VAL A 168 2.81 18.43 7.64
N ASP A 169 2.57 19.21 8.68
CA ASP A 169 2.47 18.73 10.06
C ASP A 169 1.12 18.06 10.39
N ASP A 170 0.14 18.16 9.48
CA ASP A 170 -1.20 17.59 9.61
C ASP A 170 -1.77 17.18 8.23
N ARG A 171 -2.13 15.90 8.10
CA ARG A 171 -2.69 15.27 6.90
C ARG A 171 -4.00 15.88 6.42
N ASP A 172 -4.73 16.58 7.28
CA ASP A 172 -6.01 17.21 6.92
C ASP A 172 -5.84 18.51 6.13
N LYS A 173 -4.61 19.02 5.99
CA LYS A 173 -4.26 20.20 5.19
C LYS A 173 -4.29 19.93 3.67
N LYS A 174 -5.35 19.31 3.18
CA LYS A 174 -5.46 18.82 1.78
C LYS A 174 -5.37 19.92 0.72
N ASP A 175 -5.87 21.13 1.02
CA ASP A 175 -5.70 22.29 0.13
C ASP A 175 -4.22 22.70 -0.01
N GLU A 176 -3.48 22.70 1.11
CA GLU A 176 -2.03 22.99 1.13
C GLU A 176 -1.25 21.87 0.42
N ILE A 177 -1.59 20.61 0.67
CA ILE A 177 -1.00 19.46 -0.02
C ILE A 177 -1.20 19.60 -1.54
N ALA A 178 -2.40 19.94 -2.01
CA ALA A 178 -2.67 20.12 -3.44
C ALA A 178 -1.82 21.23 -4.06
N HIS A 179 -1.61 22.34 -3.35
CA HIS A 179 -0.67 23.38 -3.76
C HIS A 179 0.77 22.85 -3.86
N GLN A 180 1.22 22.08 -2.88
CA GLN A 180 2.57 21.50 -2.89
C GLN A 180 2.81 20.53 -4.06
N PHE A 181 1.79 19.79 -4.50
CA PHE A 181 1.87 18.96 -5.72
C PHE A 181 2.28 19.77 -6.97
N TYR A 182 1.84 21.03 -7.06
CA TYR A 182 2.14 21.92 -8.20
C TYR A 182 3.37 22.81 -7.98
N ASP A 183 3.48 23.42 -6.79
CA ASP A 183 4.46 24.47 -6.50
C ASP A 183 5.87 23.89 -6.30
N GLN A 184 5.97 22.70 -5.73
CA GLN A 184 7.26 22.14 -5.37
C GLN A 184 7.93 21.49 -6.58
N ARG A 185 9.16 21.93 -6.86
CA ARG A 185 9.92 21.53 -8.04
C ARG A 185 11.27 20.94 -7.67
N ILE A 186 11.77 20.03 -8.49
CA ILE A 186 13.14 19.53 -8.48
C ILE A 186 13.74 19.77 -9.86
N ASN A 187 14.88 20.45 -9.92
CA ASN A 187 15.54 20.83 -11.18
C ASN A 187 14.60 21.59 -12.15
N ASN A 188 13.77 22.50 -11.62
CA ASN A 188 12.73 23.24 -12.36
C ASN A 188 11.66 22.37 -13.04
N GLN A 189 11.48 21.12 -12.58
CA GLN A 189 10.43 20.22 -13.04
C GLN A 189 9.49 19.89 -11.87
N HIS A 190 8.22 19.64 -12.20
CA HIS A 190 7.25 19.05 -11.26
C HIS A 190 7.83 17.79 -10.60
N LYS A 191 7.62 17.63 -9.30
CA LYS A 191 8.12 16.47 -8.54
C LYS A 191 7.59 15.15 -9.07
N VAL A 192 6.34 15.11 -9.52
CA VAL A 192 5.63 13.91 -10.00
C VAL A 192 5.23 14.11 -11.46
N ASP A 193 5.55 13.16 -12.34
CA ASP A 193 5.25 13.24 -13.78
C ASP A 193 3.86 12.69 -14.13
N VAL A 194 3.40 11.66 -13.41
CA VAL A 194 2.08 11.05 -13.60
C VAL A 194 1.36 11.00 -12.26
N ILE A 195 0.24 11.71 -12.16
CA ILE A 195 -0.58 11.83 -10.95
C ILE A 195 -1.98 11.32 -11.31
N LEU A 196 -2.40 10.17 -10.78
CA LEU A 196 -3.70 9.56 -11.12
C LEU A 196 -4.45 9.15 -9.86
N GLY A 197 -5.68 9.63 -9.70
CA GLY A 197 -6.56 9.22 -8.61
C GLY A 197 -7.81 10.08 -8.49
N GLY A 198 -8.37 10.16 -7.29
CA GLY A 198 -9.47 11.07 -6.95
C GLY A 198 -8.99 12.44 -6.44
N GLY A 199 -9.92 13.20 -5.85
CA GLY A 199 -9.62 14.45 -5.16
C GLY A 199 -9.70 15.72 -6.02
N ALA A 200 -10.45 15.70 -7.12
CA ALA A 200 -10.63 16.86 -8.02
C ALA A 200 -11.08 18.13 -7.29
N LYS A 201 -11.79 17.98 -6.15
CA LYS A 201 -12.21 19.07 -5.28
C LYS A 201 -11.07 20.00 -4.86
N TYR A 202 -9.86 19.47 -4.58
CA TYR A 202 -8.73 20.27 -4.07
C TYR A 202 -7.89 20.92 -5.17
N PHE A 203 -8.15 20.62 -6.45
CA PHE A 203 -7.39 21.15 -7.58
C PHE A 203 -8.20 22.16 -8.42
N GLY A 204 -9.50 22.30 -8.12
CA GLY A 204 -10.42 23.18 -8.83
C GLY A 204 -10.29 24.67 -8.46
N LYS A 205 -11.25 25.46 -8.94
CA LYS A 205 -11.24 26.94 -8.83
C LYS A 205 -11.18 27.46 -7.40
N GLU A 206 -11.83 26.78 -6.47
CA GLU A 206 -11.88 27.16 -5.05
C GLU A 206 -10.52 27.09 -4.36
N ASN A 207 -9.57 26.31 -4.92
CA ASN A 207 -8.21 26.18 -4.42
C ASN A 207 -7.17 26.64 -5.47
N GLY A 208 -7.42 27.81 -6.09
CA GLY A 208 -6.44 28.42 -6.99
C GLY A 208 -6.37 27.83 -8.40
N ASN A 209 -7.31 26.95 -8.77
CA ASN A 209 -7.44 26.39 -10.12
C ASN A 209 -6.16 25.66 -10.59
N ILE A 210 -5.59 24.87 -9.68
CA ILE A 210 -4.32 24.12 -9.87
C ILE A 210 -4.37 23.23 -11.12
N THR A 211 -5.52 22.64 -11.45
CA THR A 211 -5.70 21.85 -12.67
C THR A 211 -5.32 22.63 -13.94
N ASP A 212 -5.77 23.89 -14.06
CA ASP A 212 -5.43 24.74 -15.21
C ASP A 212 -3.94 25.12 -15.21
N GLN A 213 -3.33 25.23 -14.02
CA GLN A 213 -1.90 25.51 -13.91
C GLN A 213 -1.06 24.33 -14.43
N PHE A 214 -1.40 23.09 -14.07
CA PHE A 214 -0.79 21.89 -14.65
C PHE A 214 -0.97 21.81 -16.17
N LYS A 215 -2.19 22.10 -16.65
CA LYS A 215 -2.47 22.13 -18.09
C LYS A 215 -1.62 23.17 -18.82
N ASN A 216 -1.44 24.35 -18.24
CA ASN A 216 -0.59 25.41 -18.81
C ASN A 216 0.90 25.02 -18.82
N ASP A 217 1.33 24.18 -17.88
CA ASP A 217 2.68 23.59 -17.83
C ASP A 217 2.86 22.42 -18.79
N GLY A 218 1.82 22.01 -19.53
CA GLY A 218 1.88 20.98 -20.56
C GLY A 218 1.41 19.58 -20.13
N TYR A 219 0.78 19.44 -18.95
CA TYR A 219 0.20 18.17 -18.53
C TYR A 219 -1.06 17.86 -19.33
N GLY A 220 -1.21 16.60 -19.72
CA GLY A 220 -2.53 16.08 -20.09
C GLY A 220 -3.40 16.02 -18.84
N VAL A 221 -4.58 16.64 -18.91
CA VAL A 221 -5.57 16.59 -17.83
C VAL A 221 -6.71 15.69 -18.26
N VAL A 222 -6.94 14.62 -17.50
CA VAL A 222 -7.95 13.59 -17.80
C VAL A 222 -8.87 13.38 -16.60
N THR A 223 -10.15 13.14 -16.85
CA THR A 223 -11.18 13.03 -15.79
C THR A 223 -12.05 11.78 -15.90
N ASN A 224 -11.79 10.90 -16.87
CA ASN A 224 -12.47 9.61 -17.02
C ASN A 224 -11.60 8.60 -17.79
N ARG A 225 -12.04 7.34 -17.83
CA ARG A 225 -11.35 6.21 -18.49
C ARG A 225 -11.05 6.51 -19.95
N GLN A 226 -12.04 6.98 -20.71
CA GLN A 226 -11.86 7.28 -22.13
C GLN A 226 -10.79 8.36 -22.38
N GLN A 227 -10.75 9.41 -21.56
CA GLN A 227 -9.71 10.44 -21.68
C GLN A 227 -8.34 9.90 -21.28
N LEU A 228 -8.25 9.06 -20.24
CA LEU A 228 -7.01 8.40 -19.83
C LEU A 228 -6.42 7.55 -20.96
N GLU A 229 -7.26 6.73 -21.61
CA GLU A 229 -6.87 5.86 -22.73
C GLU A 229 -6.39 6.65 -23.96
N ASN A 230 -7.02 7.80 -24.24
CA ASN A 230 -6.72 8.60 -25.42
C ASN A 230 -5.63 9.65 -25.19
N ALA A 231 -5.17 9.86 -23.96
CA ALA A 231 -4.15 10.84 -23.65
C ALA A 231 -2.80 10.44 -24.26
N SER A 232 -2.07 11.41 -24.78
CA SER A 232 -0.79 11.19 -25.48
C SER A 232 0.39 11.90 -24.81
N GLU A 233 0.08 12.79 -23.87
CA GLU A 233 1.02 13.58 -23.10
C GLU A 233 1.87 12.68 -22.19
N GLU A 234 3.17 12.99 -22.10
CA GLU A 234 4.11 12.25 -21.26
C GLU A 234 3.84 12.47 -19.77
N GLN A 235 3.36 13.66 -19.41
CA GLN A 235 2.97 14.03 -18.06
C GLN A 235 1.45 14.12 -17.95
N LEU A 236 0.89 13.55 -16.89
CA LEU A 236 -0.56 13.48 -16.69
C LEU A 236 -0.97 13.91 -15.28
N LEU A 237 -2.11 14.61 -15.23
CA LEU A 237 -2.94 14.79 -14.06
C LEU A 237 -4.32 14.18 -14.35
N GLY A 238 -4.57 13.01 -13.78
CA GLY A 238 -5.85 12.31 -13.81
C GLY A 238 -6.58 12.44 -12.50
N LEU A 239 -7.73 13.14 -12.52
CA LEU A 239 -8.58 13.34 -11.34
C LEU A 239 -9.99 12.84 -11.66
N PHE A 240 -10.30 11.61 -11.22
CA PHE A 240 -11.47 10.84 -11.67
C PHE A 240 -12.67 10.93 -10.72
N ALA A 241 -12.54 11.63 -9.59
CA ALA A 241 -13.62 11.86 -8.64
C ALA A 241 -13.35 13.12 -7.82
N ASP A 242 -14.40 13.78 -7.32
CA ASP A 242 -14.24 14.94 -6.41
C ASP A 242 -13.54 14.57 -5.11
N LYS A 243 -13.76 13.34 -4.64
CA LYS A 243 -13.15 12.74 -3.44
C LYS A 243 -12.45 11.44 -3.82
N ASN A 244 -12.42 10.45 -2.92
CA ASN A 244 -12.01 9.09 -3.25
C ASN A 244 -12.82 8.57 -4.44
N MET A 245 -12.17 7.72 -5.25
CA MET A 245 -12.84 7.01 -6.32
C MET A 245 -13.87 6.03 -5.72
N PRO A 246 -14.94 5.69 -6.45
CA PRO A 246 -15.87 4.64 -6.02
C PRO A 246 -15.14 3.30 -5.90
N LEU A 247 -15.74 2.36 -5.15
CA LEU A 247 -15.27 0.98 -5.12
C LEU A 247 -15.38 0.36 -6.50
N ALA A 248 -14.50 -0.59 -6.82
CA ALA A 248 -14.52 -1.28 -8.12
C ALA A 248 -15.89 -1.89 -8.46
N ILE A 249 -16.57 -2.45 -7.45
CA ILE A 249 -17.92 -3.05 -7.59
C ILE A 249 -19.04 -2.03 -7.82
N ASP A 250 -18.83 -0.77 -7.45
CA ASP A 250 -19.82 0.31 -7.53
C ASP A 250 -19.47 1.35 -8.61
N ALA A 251 -18.34 1.17 -9.29
CA ALA A 251 -17.83 2.12 -10.26
C ALA A 251 -18.65 2.09 -11.57
N GLU A 252 -18.94 3.26 -12.11
CA GLU A 252 -19.54 3.40 -13.44
C GLU A 252 -18.53 2.98 -14.52
N GLU A 253 -19.02 2.59 -15.70
CA GLU A 253 -18.19 2.06 -16.80
C GLU A 253 -17.12 3.06 -17.30
N ASP A 254 -17.33 4.36 -17.12
CA ASP A 254 -16.39 5.40 -17.52
C ASP A 254 -15.35 5.76 -16.44
N GLN A 255 -15.40 5.13 -15.27
CA GLN A 255 -14.39 5.27 -14.22
C GLN A 255 -13.21 4.31 -14.51
N PRO A 256 -11.95 4.78 -14.53
CA PRO A 256 -10.81 3.88 -14.70
C PRO A 256 -10.61 3.03 -13.44
N GLU A 257 -10.22 1.78 -13.64
CA GLU A 257 -9.78 0.90 -12.56
C GLU A 257 -8.34 1.22 -12.13
N LEU A 258 -7.93 0.69 -10.97
CA LEU A 258 -6.55 0.82 -10.50
C LEU A 258 -5.55 0.29 -11.53
N LEU A 259 -5.89 -0.82 -12.20
CA LEU A 259 -5.08 -1.41 -13.25
C LEU A 259 -4.97 -0.51 -14.49
N ASP A 260 -6.06 0.16 -14.89
CA ASP A 260 -6.04 1.12 -16.00
C ASP A 260 -5.08 2.27 -15.70
N MET A 261 -5.17 2.84 -14.49
CA MET A 261 -4.28 3.92 -14.05
C MET A 261 -2.83 3.47 -13.95
N GLN A 262 -2.57 2.29 -13.37
CA GLN A 262 -1.21 1.73 -13.29
C GLN A 262 -0.60 1.54 -14.68
N ASN A 263 -1.35 0.97 -15.62
CA ASN A 263 -0.87 0.73 -16.99
C ASN A 263 -0.58 2.06 -17.72
N ALA A 264 -1.46 3.05 -17.60
CA ALA A 264 -1.24 4.37 -18.16
C ALA A 264 0.00 5.07 -17.58
N ALA A 265 0.28 4.89 -16.28
CA ALA A 265 1.50 5.37 -15.66
C ALA A 265 2.74 4.64 -16.19
N LEU A 266 2.72 3.30 -16.22
CA LEU A 266 3.84 2.50 -16.72
C LEU A 266 4.17 2.82 -18.19
N GLU A 267 3.18 3.01 -19.05
CA GLU A 267 3.37 3.39 -20.45
C GLU A 267 4.19 4.68 -20.60
N ARG A 268 4.00 5.65 -19.70
CA ARG A 268 4.70 6.94 -19.73
C ARG A 268 6.05 6.86 -19.03
N LEU A 269 6.07 6.35 -17.81
CA LEU A 269 7.26 6.33 -16.96
C LEU A 269 8.37 5.43 -17.53
N SER A 270 8.01 4.34 -18.21
CA SER A 270 8.97 3.40 -18.81
C SER A 270 9.74 3.97 -20.01
N LYS A 271 9.30 5.11 -20.59
CA LYS A 271 10.00 5.78 -21.70
C LYS A 271 11.32 6.43 -21.28
N ASN A 272 11.55 6.62 -19.98
CA ASN A 272 12.79 7.22 -19.48
C ASN A 272 13.89 6.17 -19.30
N ASP A 273 14.96 6.26 -20.09
CA ASP A 273 16.10 5.34 -20.04
C ASP A 273 16.84 5.28 -18.70
N LYS A 274 16.69 6.32 -17.87
CA LYS A 274 17.22 6.36 -16.48
C LYS A 274 16.36 5.56 -15.51
N GLY A 275 15.16 5.15 -15.93
CA GLY A 275 14.16 4.41 -15.16
C GLY A 275 13.20 5.33 -14.39
N PHE A 276 12.42 4.72 -13.49
CA PHE A 276 11.34 5.42 -12.79
C PHE A 276 11.10 4.94 -11.35
N PHE A 277 10.39 5.75 -10.59
CA PHE A 277 9.71 5.36 -9.35
C PHE A 277 8.20 5.51 -9.52
N LEU A 278 7.43 4.50 -9.16
CA LEU A 278 5.97 4.51 -9.19
C LEU A 278 5.45 3.98 -7.86
N MET A 279 4.55 4.72 -7.21
CA MET A 279 3.74 4.21 -6.11
C MET A 279 2.30 4.00 -6.59
N VAL A 280 1.73 2.84 -6.28
CA VAL A 280 0.35 2.46 -6.61
C VAL A 280 -0.37 2.05 -5.32
N GLU A 281 -1.53 2.63 -5.06
CA GLU A 281 -2.29 2.39 -3.84
C GLU A 281 -3.70 1.85 -4.12
N GLY A 282 -3.98 0.66 -3.57
CA GLY A 282 -5.34 0.17 -3.33
C GLY A 282 -5.85 0.72 -1.99
N ALA A 283 -6.47 1.89 -2.03
CA ALA A 283 -6.68 2.71 -0.84
C ALA A 283 -8.01 2.44 -0.10
N SER A 284 -8.97 1.78 -0.77
CA SER A 284 -10.29 1.56 -0.19
C SER A 284 -10.38 0.31 0.68
N ILE A 285 -9.36 -0.56 0.68
CA ILE A 285 -9.23 -1.68 1.63
C ILE A 285 -9.37 -1.16 3.08
N ASP A 286 -8.60 -0.14 3.46
CA ASP A 286 -8.68 0.52 4.76
C ASP A 286 -10.06 1.10 5.04
N LYS A 287 -10.63 1.81 4.07
CA LYS A 287 -11.92 2.52 4.20
C LYS A 287 -13.06 1.54 4.44
N GLN A 288 -13.08 0.42 3.72
CA GLN A 288 -14.06 -0.64 3.92
C GLN A 288 -13.80 -1.43 5.20
N GLY A 289 -12.53 -1.59 5.59
CA GLY A 289 -12.15 -2.11 6.89
C GLY A 289 -12.71 -1.27 8.04
N HIS A 290 -12.60 0.05 7.98
CA HIS A 290 -13.18 0.99 8.94
C HIS A 290 -14.71 0.90 9.01
N ALA A 291 -15.37 0.69 7.87
CA ALA A 291 -16.82 0.48 7.80
C ALA A 291 -17.26 -0.91 8.31
N ASN A 292 -16.32 -1.82 8.55
CA ASN A 292 -16.56 -3.25 8.77
C ASN A 292 -17.33 -3.91 7.60
N ASP A 293 -17.09 -3.46 6.37
CA ASP A 293 -17.69 -4.03 5.15
C ASP A 293 -16.71 -5.00 4.49
N ILE A 294 -16.80 -6.27 4.86
CA ILE A 294 -15.92 -7.30 4.31
C ILE A 294 -16.14 -7.53 2.82
N THR A 295 -17.36 -7.29 2.29
CA THR A 295 -17.64 -7.43 0.86
C THR A 295 -16.86 -6.37 0.08
N GLY A 296 -16.93 -5.12 0.55
CA GLY A 296 -16.15 -4.02 -0.01
C GLY A 296 -14.64 -4.22 0.14
N VAL A 297 -14.16 -4.83 1.24
CA VAL A 297 -12.73 -5.16 1.36
C VAL A 297 -12.33 -6.21 0.32
N MET A 298 -13.07 -7.31 0.19
CA MET A 298 -12.70 -8.39 -0.74
C MET A 298 -12.72 -7.93 -2.20
N SER A 299 -13.65 -7.04 -2.58
CA SER A 299 -13.67 -6.47 -3.94
C SER A 299 -12.48 -5.57 -4.24
N GLU A 300 -11.88 -4.92 -3.23
CA GLU A 300 -10.70 -4.07 -3.42
C GLU A 300 -9.38 -4.85 -3.30
N MET A 301 -9.45 -6.10 -2.84
CA MET A 301 -8.30 -7.03 -2.82
C MET A 301 -8.10 -7.75 -4.16
N GLU A 302 -9.13 -7.81 -5.00
CA GLU A 302 -9.13 -8.40 -6.35
C GLU A 302 -8.40 -7.50 -7.36
#